data_AF-A0A929RE69-F1
#
_entry.id   AF-A0A929RE69-F1
#
_cell.length_a   1.000
_cell.length_b   1.000
_cell.length_c   1.000
_cell.angle_alpha   90.00
_cell.angle_beta   90.00
_cell.angle_gamma   90.00
#
_symmetry.space_group_name_H-M   'P 1'
#
loop_
_entity.id
_entity.type
_entity.pdbx_description
1 polymer ?
#
loop_
_entity_poly.entity_id
_entity_poly.type
_entity_poly.pdbx_seq_one_letter_code
_entity_poly.pdbx_strand_id
1 'polypeptide(L)'
;MWTGFGGIIFGCLLIHAWWFETYTDSPLARSWRRMSAALSPTRNAQAMLRPCVGLMFFFGGIGTLLEHIGAPEFLIFPFAFLGLLSLVIGVVYLLPLPLPRFADPHYQYLKRHGLLDATGRPLPEEVINRILAERGGDTFS
;
A
#
# COMPACT_ATOMS: atom_id res chain seq x y z
N MET A 1 -6.95 8.92 -25.24
CA MET A 1 -5.89 7.88 -25.36
C MET A 1 -4.74 8.07 -24.37
N TRP A 2 -3.91 9.11 -24.51
CA TRP A 2 -2.70 9.31 -23.67
C TRP A 2 -2.97 9.42 -22.17
N THR A 3 -4.08 10.06 -21.79
CA THR A 3 -4.53 10.16 -20.40
C THR A 3 -4.79 8.79 -19.77
N GLY A 4 -5.37 7.86 -20.51
CA GLY A 4 -5.62 6.49 -20.05
C GLY A 4 -4.32 5.72 -19.81
N PHE A 5 -3.38 5.78 -20.76
CA PHE A 5 -2.04 5.18 -20.58
C PHE A 5 -1.28 5.81 -19.42
N GLY A 6 -1.30 7.14 -19.30
CA GLY A 6 -0.68 7.86 -18.20
C GLY A 6 -1.24 7.43 -16.84
N GLY A 7 -2.57 7.31 -16.73
CA GLY A 7 -3.24 6.82 -15.53
C GLY A 7 -2.81 5.39 -15.16
N ILE A 8 -2.77 4.47 -16.13
CA ILE A 8 -2.35 3.09 -15.89
C ILE A 8 -0.90 3.03 -15.41
N ILE A 9 0.02 3.69 -16.10
CA ILE A 9 1.45 3.69 -15.75
C ILE A 9 1.64 4.29 -14.35
N PHE A 10 1.03 5.44 -14.09
CA PHE A 10 1.11 6.09 -12.79
C PHE A 10 0.51 5.22 -11.67
N GLY A 11 -0.64 4.59 -11.92
CA GLY A 11 -1.27 3.66 -11.00
C GLY A 11 -0.37 2.48 -10.65
N CYS A 12 0.22 1.83 -11.65
CA CYS A 12 1.19 0.75 -11.47
C CYS A 12 2.41 1.18 -10.65
N LEU A 13 2.95 2.37 -10.91
CA LEU A 13 4.10 2.90 -10.17
C LEU A 13 3.76 3.15 -8.69
N LEU A 14 2.57 3.66 -8.39
CA LEU A 14 2.12 3.86 -7.01
C LEU A 14 1.91 2.54 -6.26
N ILE A 15 1.31 1.54 -6.92
CA ILE A 15 1.14 0.20 -6.35
C ILE A 15 2.51 -0.45 -6.12
N HIS A 16 3.43 -0.31 -7.06
CA HIS A 16 4.79 -0.82 -6.93
C HIS A 16 5.54 -0.14 -5.78
N ALA A 17 5.44 1.19 -5.66
CA ALA A 17 6.05 1.93 -4.57
C ALA A 17 5.49 1.50 -3.20
N TRP A 18 4.17 1.31 -3.09
CA TRP A 18 3.54 0.76 -1.89
C TRP A 18 4.04 -0.65 -1.57
N TRP A 19 4.10 -1.53 -2.56
CA TRP A 19 4.62 -2.88 -2.39
C TRP A 19 6.07 -2.85 -1.92
N PHE A 20 6.90 -2.01 -2.54
CA PHE A 20 8.30 -1.85 -2.19
C PHE A 20 8.47 -1.39 -0.74
N GLU A 21 7.70 -0.39 -0.30
CA GLU A 21 7.69 0.07 1.09
C GLU A 21 7.19 -0.97 2.08
N THR A 22 6.22 -1.81 1.68
CA THR A 22 5.58 -2.79 2.58
C THR A 22 6.41 -4.06 2.72
N TYR A 23 7.00 -4.53 1.62
CA TYR A 23 7.60 -5.86 1.51
C TYR A 23 9.13 -5.88 1.45
N THR A 24 9.80 -4.73 1.35
CA THR A 24 11.26 -4.66 1.19
C THR A 24 11.93 -3.90 2.35
N ASP A 25 13.13 -4.35 2.77
CA ASP A 25 13.95 -3.74 3.82
C ASP A 25 15.17 -2.97 3.31
N SER A 26 15.16 -2.63 2.01
CA SER A 26 16.23 -1.87 1.39
C SER A 26 16.37 -0.47 2.03
N PRO A 27 17.56 0.13 1.99
CA PRO A 27 17.75 1.51 2.47
C PRO A 27 16.81 2.51 1.77
N LEU A 28 16.51 2.27 0.49
CA LEU A 28 15.54 3.06 -0.28
C LEU A 28 14.11 2.88 0.25
N ALA A 29 13.70 1.65 0.56
CA ALA A 29 12.37 1.40 1.13
C ALA A 29 12.22 2.08 2.50
N ARG A 30 13.27 2.06 3.34
CA ARG A 30 13.30 2.82 4.62
C ARG A 30 13.19 4.32 4.41
N SER A 31 13.93 4.90 3.48
CA SER A 31 13.85 6.35 3.21
C SER A 31 12.45 6.76 2.71
N TRP A 32 11.86 5.95 1.84
CA TRP A 32 10.52 6.19 1.32
C TRP A 32 9.45 6.06 2.41
N ARG A 33 9.52 5.04 3.26
CA ARG A 33 8.62 4.91 4.43
C ARG A 33 8.67 6.14 5.32
N ARG A 34 9.86 6.68 5.61
CA ARG A 34 10.01 7.91 6.42
C ARG A 34 9.37 9.13 5.77
N MET A 35 9.55 9.31 4.45
CA MET A 35 8.88 10.41 3.72
C MET A 35 7.36 10.22 3.72
N SER A 36 6.89 9.01 3.45
CA SER A 36 5.48 8.66 3.45
C SER A 36 4.84 8.86 4.83
N ALA A 37 5.56 8.54 5.92
CA ALA A 37 5.11 8.78 7.28
C ALA A 37 4.99 10.29 7.58
N ALA A 38 5.95 11.09 7.11
CA ALA A 38 5.92 12.55 7.30
C ALA A 38 4.78 13.23 6.53
N LEU A 39 4.35 12.67 5.39
CA LEU A 39 3.27 13.20 4.56
C LEU A 39 1.89 12.65 4.92
N SER A 40 1.82 11.61 5.74
CA SER A 40 0.56 10.93 6.05
C SER A 40 -0.01 11.39 7.38
N PRO A 41 -1.32 11.67 7.45
CA PRO A 41 -1.96 12.11 8.69
C PRO A 41 -2.03 11.00 9.74
N THR A 42 -2.12 9.74 9.31
CA THR A 42 -2.18 8.57 10.20
C THR A 42 -1.37 7.41 9.62
N ARG A 43 -0.97 6.46 10.49
CA ARG A 43 -0.33 5.20 10.10
C ARG A 43 -1.17 4.41 9.10
N ASN A 44 -2.49 4.43 9.28
CA ASN A 44 -3.43 3.73 8.40
C ASN A 44 -3.52 4.39 7.03
N ALA A 45 -3.57 5.72 7.01
CA ALA A 45 -3.52 6.49 5.78
C ALA A 45 -2.21 6.22 5.03
N GLN A 46 -1.07 6.21 5.73
CA GLN A 46 0.22 5.87 5.12
C GLN A 46 0.19 4.50 4.43
N ALA A 47 -0.37 3.50 5.11
CA ALA A 47 -0.42 2.13 4.62
C ALA A 47 -1.39 1.93 3.45
N MET A 48 -2.53 2.64 3.43
CA MET A 48 -3.63 2.35 2.49
C MET A 48 -3.84 3.40 1.41
N LEU A 49 -3.45 4.66 1.62
CA LEU A 49 -3.75 5.74 0.68
C LEU A 49 -3.00 5.56 -0.64
N ARG A 50 -1.70 5.25 -0.59
CA ARG A 50 -0.88 5.05 -1.79
C ARG A 50 -1.38 3.91 -2.71
N PRO A 51 -1.67 2.68 -2.21
CA PRO A 51 -2.19 1.62 -3.08
C PRO A 51 -3.61 1.91 -3.54
N CYS A 52 -4.46 2.54 -2.73
CA CYS A 52 -5.82 2.91 -3.12
C CYS A 52 -5.83 3.96 -4.25
N VAL A 53 -4.99 4.99 -4.14
CA VAL A 53 -4.82 5.99 -5.20
C VAL A 53 -4.22 5.34 -6.45
N GLY A 54 -3.26 4.42 -6.28
CA GLY A 54 -2.71 3.64 -7.39
C GLY A 54 -3.77 2.82 -8.14
N LEU A 55 -4.64 2.12 -7.42
CA LEU A 55 -5.76 1.35 -8.00
C LEU A 55 -6.79 2.25 -8.66
N MET A 56 -7.10 3.41 -8.07
CA MET A 56 -8.00 4.40 -8.66
C MET A 56 -7.48 4.86 -10.04
N PHE A 57 -6.20 5.22 -10.14
CA PHE A 57 -5.60 5.63 -11.42
C PHE A 57 -5.48 4.48 -12.41
N PHE A 58 -5.17 3.27 -11.92
CA PHE A 58 -5.07 2.08 -12.76
C PHE A 58 -6.42 1.74 -13.40
N PHE A 59 -7.48 1.57 -12.60
CA PHE A 59 -8.81 1.24 -13.10
C PHE A 59 -9.43 2.42 -13.87
N GLY A 60 -9.26 3.65 -13.39
CA GLY A 60 -9.70 4.85 -14.10
C GLY A 60 -9.04 4.97 -15.47
N GLY A 61 -7.73 4.71 -15.57
CA GLY A 61 -6.99 4.72 -16.82
C GLY A 61 -7.49 3.66 -17.82
N ILE A 62 -7.81 2.45 -17.35
CA ILE A 62 -8.45 1.41 -18.18
C ILE A 62 -9.83 1.87 -18.66
N GLY A 63 -10.65 2.44 -17.77
CA GLY A 63 -11.96 2.99 -18.12
C GLY A 63 -11.88 4.05 -19.21
N THR A 64 -10.95 5.00 -19.10
CA THR A 64 -10.71 6.04 -20.10
C THR A 64 -10.20 5.47 -21.43
N LEU A 65 -9.41 4.40 -21.43
CA LEU A 65 -9.00 3.73 -22.67
C LEU A 65 -10.17 3.02 -23.34
N LEU A 66 -11.01 2.32 -22.58
CA LEU A 66 -12.19 1.63 -23.10
C LEU A 66 -13.19 2.61 -23.71
N GLU A 67 -13.44 3.73 -23.03
CA GLU A 67 -14.27 4.82 -23.54
C GLU A 67 -13.72 5.36 -24.87
N HIS A 68 -12.39 5.53 -24.97
CA HIS A 68 -11.76 6.05 -26.17
C HIS A 68 -11.84 5.10 -27.38
N ILE A 69 -11.94 3.79 -27.16
CA ILE A 69 -12.07 2.78 -28.21
C ILE A 69 -13.56 2.56 -28.59
N GLY A 70 -14.49 3.27 -27.94
CA GLY A 70 -15.92 3.12 -28.17
C GLY A 70 -16.48 1.83 -27.59
N ALA A 71 -15.88 1.31 -26.51
CA ALA A 71 -16.38 0.13 -25.84
C ALA A 71 -17.78 0.39 -25.25
N PRO A 72 -18.65 -0.62 -25.22
CA PRO A 72 -19.98 -0.49 -24.62
C PRO A 72 -19.88 -0.20 -23.11
N GLU A 73 -20.82 0.59 -22.58
CA GLU A 73 -20.76 1.09 -21.21
C GLU A 73 -20.69 -0.01 -20.16
N PHE A 74 -21.34 -1.17 -20.38
CA PHE A 74 -21.30 -2.30 -19.45
C PHE A 74 -19.87 -2.84 -19.20
N LEU A 75 -18.93 -2.60 -20.13
CA LEU A 75 -17.51 -2.92 -19.94
C LEU A 75 -16.76 -1.81 -19.19
N ILE A 76 -17.19 -0.56 -19.28
CA ILE A 76 -16.55 0.60 -18.64
C ILE A 76 -16.96 0.71 -17.17
N PHE A 77 -18.26 0.53 -16.88
CA PHE A 77 -18.85 0.61 -15.55
C PHE A 77 -18.09 -0.17 -14.46
N PRO A 78 -17.69 -1.45 -14.65
CA PRO A 78 -16.96 -2.18 -13.61
C PRO A 78 -15.62 -1.53 -13.26
N PHE A 79 -14.89 -0.98 -14.24
CA PHE A 79 -13.62 -0.30 -13.96
C PHE A 79 -13.83 1.03 -13.24
N ALA A 80 -14.85 1.80 -13.65
CA ALA A 80 -15.22 3.03 -12.94
C ALA A 80 -15.63 2.72 -11.49
N PHE A 81 -16.42 1.66 -11.28
CA PHE A 81 -16.81 1.20 -9.96
C PHE A 81 -15.61 0.77 -9.11
N LEU A 82 -14.68 -0.02 -9.65
CA LEU A 82 -13.47 -0.44 -8.94
C LEU A 82 -12.55 0.73 -8.59
N GLY A 83 -12.43 1.71 -9.49
CA GLY A 83 -11.68 2.94 -9.24
C GLY A 83 -12.29 3.75 -8.09
N LEU A 84 -13.61 3.94 -8.10
CA LEU A 84 -14.34 4.63 -7.05
C LEU A 84 -14.29 3.87 -5.72
N LEU A 85 -14.47 2.55 -5.75
CA LEU A 85 -14.37 1.69 -4.58
C LEU A 85 -12.99 1.81 -3.91
N SER A 86 -11.93 1.83 -4.72
CA SER A 86 -10.56 2.02 -4.22
C SER A 86 -10.41 3.38 -3.52
N LEU A 87 -10.98 4.45 -4.08
CA LEU A 87 -11.00 5.77 -3.45
C LEU A 87 -11.75 5.75 -2.12
N VAL A 88 -12.95 5.14 -2.08
CA VAL A 88 -13.75 5.02 -0.85
C VAL A 88 -12.98 4.26 0.23
N ILE A 89 -12.34 3.14 -0.11
CA ILE A 89 -11.49 2.40 0.82
C ILE A 89 -10.36 3.29 1.35
N GLY A 90 -9.68 4.03 0.47
CA GLY A 90 -8.62 4.97 0.87
C GLY A 90 -9.10 6.02 1.88
N VAL A 91 -10.29 6.59 1.65
CA VAL A 91 -10.91 7.56 2.57
C VAL A 91 -11.30 6.91 3.90
N VAL A 92 -11.87 5.71 3.88
CA VAL A 92 -12.25 4.97 5.09
C VAL A 92 -11.03 4.69 5.97
N TYR A 93 -9.86 4.36 5.38
CA TYR A 93 -8.63 4.14 6.13
C TYR A 93 -7.89 5.42 6.57
N LEU A 94 -8.45 6.61 6.30
CA LEU A 94 -8.06 7.82 7.06
C LEU A 94 -8.46 7.69 8.53
N LEU A 95 -9.53 6.94 8.81
CA LEU A 95 -9.95 6.61 10.17
C LEU A 95 -8.98 5.59 10.81
N PRO A 96 -8.88 5.58 12.16
CA PRO A 96 -7.99 4.68 12.90
C PRO A 96 -8.52 3.22 12.95
N LEU A 97 -8.86 2.62 11.81
CA LEU A 97 -9.30 1.22 11.68
C LEU A 97 -8.12 0.23 11.74
N PRO A 98 -8.33 -1.01 12.23
CA PRO A 98 -7.28 -2.02 12.21
C PRO A 98 -6.86 -2.34 10.78
N LEU A 99 -5.55 -2.28 10.50
CA LEU A 99 -5.03 -2.62 9.18
C LEU A 99 -5.10 -4.13 8.94
N PRO A 100 -5.49 -4.55 7.72
CA PRO A 100 -5.32 -5.93 7.30
C PRO A 100 -3.85 -6.34 7.36
N ARG A 101 -3.58 -7.60 7.74
CA ARG A 101 -2.20 -8.12 7.88
C ARG A 101 -1.34 -7.93 6.62
N PHE A 102 -1.94 -8.00 5.43
CA PHE A 102 -1.21 -7.81 4.17
C PHE A 102 -0.82 -6.34 3.90
N ALA A 103 -1.55 -5.39 4.48
CA ALA A 103 -1.31 -3.96 4.29
C ALA A 103 -0.58 -3.32 5.47
N ASP A 104 -0.49 -4.01 6.62
CA ASP A 104 0.29 -3.55 7.76
C ASP A 104 1.81 -3.72 7.49
N PRO A 105 2.56 -2.62 7.29
CA PRO A 105 3.98 -2.71 6.95
C PRO A 105 4.84 -3.24 8.11
N HIS A 106 4.44 -2.98 9.36
CA HIS A 106 5.15 -3.45 10.54
C HIS A 106 4.97 -4.95 10.72
N TYR A 107 3.74 -5.45 10.54
CA TYR A 107 3.48 -6.89 10.55
C TYR A 107 4.30 -7.61 9.48
N GLN A 108 4.37 -7.06 8.25
CA GLN A 108 5.18 -7.65 7.19
C GLN A 108 6.68 -7.62 7.51
N TYR A 109 7.17 -6.57 8.16
CA TYR A 109 8.54 -6.54 8.67
C TYR A 109 8.80 -7.63 9.70
N LEU A 110 7.96 -7.77 10.73
CA LEU A 110 8.10 -8.83 11.74
C LEU A 110 8.08 -10.22 11.10
N LYS A 111 7.22 -10.42 10.09
CA LYS A 111 7.15 -11.65 9.30
C LYS A 111 8.48 -11.96 8.60
N ARG A 112 9.11 -10.97 7.95
CA ARG A 112 10.39 -11.15 7.24
C ARG A 112 11.56 -11.45 8.19
N HIS A 113 11.52 -10.89 9.40
CA HIS A 113 12.58 -11.06 10.39
C HIS A 113 12.41 -12.26 11.34
N GLY A 114 11.37 -13.08 11.12
CA GLY A 114 11.09 -14.28 11.94
C GLY A 114 10.65 -13.94 13.37
N LEU A 115 10.00 -12.79 13.56
CA LEU A 115 9.58 -12.27 14.86
C LEU A 115 8.10 -12.55 15.16
N LEU A 116 7.55 -13.57 14.50
CA LEU A 116 6.20 -14.05 14.72
C LEU A 116 6.25 -15.38 15.50
N ASP A 117 5.27 -15.59 16.36
CA ASP A 117 5.07 -16.86 17.04
C ASP A 117 4.56 -17.96 16.08
N ALA A 118 4.44 -19.19 16.57
CA ALA A 118 3.91 -20.33 15.81
C ALA A 118 2.45 -20.13 15.34
N THR A 119 1.70 -19.20 15.95
CA THR A 119 0.32 -18.86 15.58
C THR A 119 0.24 -17.72 14.56
N GLY A 120 1.39 -17.15 14.17
CA GLY A 120 1.50 -16.02 13.25
C GLY A 120 1.17 -14.67 13.89
N ARG A 121 1.25 -14.55 15.22
CA ARG A 121 1.11 -13.27 15.95
C ARG A 121 2.49 -12.70 16.26
N PRO A 122 2.62 -11.37 16.38
CA PRO A 122 3.84 -10.74 16.87
C PRO A 122 4.28 -11.31 18.23
N LEU A 123 5.58 -11.56 18.39
CA LEU A 123 6.17 -11.82 19.71
C LEU A 123 5.95 -10.62 20.67
N PRO A 124 6.07 -10.80 21.99
CA PRO A 124 6.01 -9.69 22.94
C PRO A 124 7.04 -8.60 22.57
N GLU A 125 6.64 -7.33 22.67
CA GLU A 125 7.43 -6.19 22.20
C GLU A 125 8.80 -6.11 22.89
N GLU A 126 8.90 -6.49 24.17
CA GLU A 126 10.15 -6.60 24.92
C GLU A 126 11.13 -7.58 24.27
N VAL A 127 10.62 -8.73 23.81
CA VAL A 127 11.42 -9.77 23.14
C VAL A 127 11.85 -9.30 21.76
N ILE A 128 10.95 -8.66 21.01
CA ILE A 128 11.26 -8.06 19.71
C ILE A 128 12.38 -7.03 19.87
N ASN A 129 12.24 -6.09 20.79
CA ASN A 129 13.22 -5.02 21.02
C ASN A 129 14.58 -5.56 21.45
N ARG A 130 14.59 -6.60 22.31
CA ARG A 130 15.82 -7.28 22.69
C ARG A 130 16.53 -7.91 21.48
N ILE A 131 15.79 -8.68 20.66
CA ILE A 131 16.35 -9.34 19.48
C ILE A 131 16.87 -8.32 18.46
N LEU A 132 16.13 -7.22 18.25
CA LEU A 132 16.55 -6.16 17.33
C LEU A 132 17.79 -5.40 17.84
N ALA A 133 17.88 -5.18 19.16
CA ALA A 133 19.07 -4.58 19.78
C ALA A 133 20.31 -5.48 19.61
N GLU A 134 20.17 -6.79 19.83
CA GLU A 134 21.25 -7.77 19.61
C GLU A 134 21.68 -7.85 18.13
N ARG A 135 20.76 -7.61 17.18
CA ARG A 135 21.03 -7.57 15.73
C ARG A 135 21.65 -6.26 15.23
N GLY A 136 22.00 -5.34 16.11
CA GLY A 136 22.62 -4.06 15.73
C GLY A 136 21.63 -2.93 15.43
N GLY A 137 20.40 -3.01 15.94
CA GLY A 137 19.45 -1.90 15.91
C GLY A 137 18.76 -1.66 14.56
N ASP A 138 18.70 -2.66 13.68
CA ASP A 138 17.86 -2.61 12.49
C ASP A 138 16.40 -2.51 12.95
N THR A 139 15.88 -1.28 12.98
CA THR A 139 14.51 -0.98 13.37
C THR A 139 13.67 -0.68 12.13
N PHE A 140 12.36 -0.89 12.25
CA PHE A 140 11.41 -0.74 11.13
C PHE A 140 11.31 0.70 10.57
N SER A 141 11.83 1.70 11.31
CA SER A 141 11.69 3.13 11.05
C SER A 141 12.18 3.59 9.68
#